data_AF-A0A2M9IXM5-F1
#
_entry.id   AF-A0A2M9IXM5-F1
#
_cell.length_a   1.000
_cell.length_b   1.000
_cell.length_c   1.000
_cell.angle_alpha   90.00
_cell.angle_beta   90.00
_cell.angle_gamma   90.00
#
_symmetry.space_group_name_H-M   'P 1'
#
loop_
_entity.id
_entity.type
_entity.pdbx_description
1 polymer ?
#
loop_
_entity_poly.entity_id
_entity_poly.type
_entity_poly.pdbx_seq_one_letter_code
_entity_poly.pdbx_strand_id
1 'polypeptide(L)'
;MFEKQGDTYCSLFVDDHAALVVQAVRRNSGKGTEWNRYVQKHGIPVQAGDEGHVWSGGAGTVFLCERPDLPRGPALPPSQKYVELELTTDRAPDTPRTREVLTGLLKQYVQFAKQKLKCANT
;
A
#
# COMPACT_ATOMS: atom_id res chain seq x y z
N MET A 1 -18.05 -18.16 6.87
CA MET A 1 -17.30 -17.60 8.01
C MET A 1 -16.51 -16.43 7.47
N PHE A 2 -16.84 -15.19 7.84
CA PHE A 2 -16.08 -14.01 7.42
C PHE A 2 -14.92 -13.81 8.39
N GLU A 3 -13.74 -14.23 7.95
CA GLU A 3 -12.51 -14.11 8.73
C GLU A 3 -12.12 -12.62 8.84
N LYS A 4 -11.76 -12.18 10.05
CA LYS A 4 -11.54 -10.76 10.37
C LYS A 4 -10.34 -10.23 9.58
N GLN A 5 -10.56 -9.42 8.54
CA GLN A 5 -9.49 -8.63 7.94
C GLN A 5 -8.94 -7.69 9.01
N GLY A 6 -7.62 -7.72 9.21
CA GLY A 6 -6.94 -6.80 10.10
C GLY A 6 -6.65 -5.52 9.35
N ASP A 7 -7.42 -4.48 9.61
CA ASP A 7 -7.21 -3.13 9.11
C ASP A 7 -6.71 -2.21 10.23
N THR A 8 -5.92 -1.21 9.85
CA THR A 8 -5.56 -0.09 10.70
C THR A 8 -5.29 1.13 9.83
N TYR A 9 -5.62 2.31 10.34
CA TYR A 9 -5.34 3.56 9.64
C TYR A 9 -4.90 4.65 10.63
N CYS A 10 -4.20 5.64 10.11
CA CYS A 10 -3.80 6.86 10.79
C CYS A 10 -4.15 8.04 9.89
N SER A 11 -4.67 9.12 10.47
CA SER A 11 -5.06 10.32 9.73
C SER A 11 -4.40 11.54 10.34
N LEU A 12 -3.72 12.33 9.52
CA LEU A 12 -3.18 13.64 9.87
C LEU A 12 -4.14 14.71 9.35
N PHE A 13 -4.58 15.58 10.27
CA PHE A 13 -5.45 16.71 9.96
C PHE A 13 -4.63 18.01 9.89
N VAL A 14 -4.98 18.86 8.92
CA VAL A 14 -4.49 20.24 8.77
C VAL A 14 -5.72 21.10 8.53
N ASP A 15 -5.90 22.15 9.32
CA ASP A 15 -7.06 23.06 9.25
C ASP A 15 -8.41 22.32 9.20
N ASP A 16 -8.61 21.36 10.10
CA ASP A 16 -9.77 20.45 10.20
C ASP A 16 -10.03 19.53 8.99
N HIS A 17 -9.10 19.45 8.03
CA HIS A 17 -9.16 18.57 6.85
C HIS A 17 -8.17 17.41 6.96
N ALA A 18 -8.59 16.19 6.59
CA ALA A 18 -7.74 15.00 6.58
C ALA A 18 -6.73 15.03 5.41
N ALA A 19 -5.65 15.81 5.57
CA ALA A 19 -4.65 16.07 4.54
C ALA A 19 -3.81 14.83 4.16
N LEU A 20 -3.63 13.88 5.08
CA LEU A 20 -3.00 12.59 4.82
C LEU A 20 -3.73 11.49 5.59
N VAL A 21 -4.08 10.41 4.90
CA VAL A 21 -4.54 9.14 5.46
C VAL A 21 -3.53 8.05 5.09
N VAL A 22 -3.17 7.23 6.07
CA VAL A 22 -2.23 6.12 5.94
C VAL A 22 -2.95 4.86 6.38
N GLN A 23 -3.08 3.85 5.51
CA GLN A 23 -3.79 2.61 5.80
C GLN A 23 -2.87 1.38 5.64
N ALA A 24 -3.08 0.38 6.49
CA ALA A 24 -2.58 -0.99 6.29
C ALA A 24 -3.74 -1.99 6.40
N VAL A 25 -3.82 -2.93 5.46
CA VAL A 25 -4.85 -3.98 5.44
C VAL A 25 -4.21 -5.34 5.21
N ARG A 26 -4.49 -6.32 6.07
CA ARG A 26 -4.18 -7.74 5.81
C ARG A 26 -5.24 -8.35 4.90
N ARG A 27 -4.87 -8.68 3.67
CA ARG A 27 -5.71 -9.40 2.70
C ARG A 27 -5.42 -10.91 2.79
N ASN A 28 -6.46 -11.74 2.89
CA ASN A 28 -6.30 -13.20 2.94
C ASN A 28 -6.23 -13.86 1.55
N SER A 29 -6.21 -13.06 0.48
CA SER A 29 -6.07 -13.51 -0.91
C SER A 29 -5.54 -12.39 -1.79
N GLY A 30 -4.89 -12.72 -2.91
CA GLY A 30 -4.45 -11.73 -3.92
C GLY A 30 -5.60 -11.12 -4.73
N LYS A 31 -6.82 -11.65 -4.62
CA LYS A 31 -8.01 -11.12 -5.30
C LYS A 31 -8.50 -9.78 -4.74
N GLY A 32 -8.01 -9.39 -3.56
CA GLY A 32 -8.33 -8.10 -2.93
C GLY A 32 -7.31 -7.00 -3.23
N THR A 33 -6.18 -7.35 -3.85
CA THR A 33 -5.06 -6.42 -4.12
C THR A 33 -5.05 -5.97 -5.59
N GLU A 34 -6.16 -6.21 -6.31
CA GLU A 34 -6.38 -5.70 -7.66
C GLU A 34 -6.63 -4.19 -7.55
N TRP A 35 -5.62 -3.38 -7.89
CA TRP A 35 -5.75 -1.93 -7.88
C TRP A 35 -6.99 -1.46 -8.62
N ASN A 36 -7.66 -0.43 -8.11
CA ASN A 36 -8.84 0.10 -8.77
C ASN A 36 -8.52 0.59 -10.20
N ARG A 37 -9.54 0.67 -11.07
CA ARG A 37 -9.38 1.05 -12.49
C ARG A 37 -8.69 2.41 -12.68
N TYR A 38 -8.77 3.32 -11.70
CA TYR A 38 -8.07 4.60 -11.77
C TYR A 38 -6.55 4.40 -11.62
N VAL A 39 -6.11 3.68 -10.59
CA VAL A 39 -4.69 3.36 -10.36
C VAL A 39 -4.13 2.53 -11.53
N GLN A 40 -4.88 1.57 -12.07
CA GLN A 40 -4.46 0.81 -13.27
C GLN A 40 -4.22 1.69 -14.52
N LYS A 41 -4.91 2.84 -14.62
CA LYS A 41 -4.85 3.73 -15.80
C LYS A 41 -3.93 4.93 -15.61
N HIS A 42 -3.78 5.41 -14.37
CA HIS A 42 -3.11 6.67 -14.03
C HIS A 42 -1.96 6.51 -13.03
N GLY A 43 -1.83 5.33 -12.42
CA GLY A 43 -0.72 5.00 -11.54
C GLY A 43 0.58 4.78 -12.31
N ILE A 44 1.66 5.34 -11.78
CA ILE A 44 3.03 5.10 -12.24
C ILE A 44 3.60 3.98 -11.36
N PRO A 45 4.05 2.85 -11.95
CA PRO A 45 4.70 1.78 -11.19
C PRO A 45 5.96 2.27 -10.49
N VAL A 46 6.13 1.87 -9.23
CA VAL A 46 7.30 2.20 -8.40
C VAL A 46 7.84 0.96 -7.70
N GLN A 47 9.15 0.92 -7.47
CA GLN A 47 9.80 -0.14 -6.70
C GLN A 47 9.54 0.04 -5.20
N ALA A 48 8.34 -0.31 -4.76
CA ALA A 48 7.93 -0.41 -3.36
C ALA A 48 7.09 -1.69 -3.18
N GLY A 49 7.32 -2.40 -2.07
CA GLY A 49 6.71 -3.71 -1.82
C GLY A 49 7.08 -4.74 -2.88
N ASP A 50 6.12 -5.61 -3.20
CA ASP A 50 6.21 -6.56 -4.30
C ASP A 50 5.56 -6.01 -5.58
N GLU A 51 4.59 -5.11 -5.42
CA GLU A 51 3.97 -4.29 -6.46
C GLU A 51 3.58 -2.94 -5.81
N GLY A 52 3.81 -1.83 -6.52
CA GLY A 52 3.56 -0.49 -5.98
C GLY A 52 3.31 0.55 -7.06
N HIS A 53 2.45 1.51 -6.75
CA HIS A 53 2.02 2.57 -7.65
C HIS A 53 1.97 3.92 -6.93
N VAL A 54 2.21 4.99 -7.69
CA VAL A 54 1.97 6.39 -7.29
C VAL A 54 1.04 7.04 -8.29
N TRP A 55 0.04 7.79 -7.81
CA TRP A 55 -0.97 8.45 -8.62
C TRP A 55 -1.29 9.86 -8.07
N SER A 56 -2.17 10.60 -8.76
CA SER A 56 -2.61 11.91 -8.29
C SER A 56 -3.39 11.78 -6.97
N GLY A 57 -2.84 12.36 -5.90
CA GLY A 57 -3.44 12.29 -4.56
C GLY A 57 -3.17 11.00 -3.78
N GLY A 58 -2.23 10.12 -4.21
CA GLY A 58 -1.90 8.96 -3.39
C GLY A 58 -0.80 8.03 -3.90
N ALA A 59 -0.52 7.01 -3.09
CA ALA A 59 0.45 5.98 -3.34
C ALA A 59 0.03 4.67 -2.65
N GLY A 60 0.27 3.53 -3.27
CA GLY A 60 -0.18 2.24 -2.77
C GLY A 60 0.79 1.13 -3.12
N THR A 61 0.87 0.12 -2.26
CA THR A 61 1.72 -1.04 -2.48
C THR A 61 1.18 -2.27 -1.77
N VAL A 62 1.56 -3.44 -2.28
CA VAL A 62 1.25 -4.74 -1.70
C VAL A 62 2.52 -5.55 -1.54
N PHE A 63 2.64 -6.32 -0.46
CA PHE A 63 3.69 -7.33 -0.30
C PHE A 63 3.20 -8.62 0.37
N LEU A 64 3.85 -9.73 0.07
CA LEU A 64 3.57 -11.05 0.67
C LEU A 64 3.82 -11.03 2.18
N CYS A 65 2.82 -11.44 2.95
CA CYS A 65 2.90 -11.42 4.41
C CYS A 65 3.98 -12.41 4.91
N GLU A 66 4.00 -13.64 4.38
CA GLU A 66 4.93 -14.70 4.83
C GLU A 66 6.40 -14.48 4.45
N ARG A 67 6.69 -13.65 3.43
CA ARG A 67 8.04 -13.50 2.86
C ARG A 67 8.36 -12.04 2.53
N PRO A 68 8.49 -11.15 3.53
CA PRO A 68 8.82 -9.75 3.29
C PRO A 68 10.18 -9.56 2.59
N ASP A 69 11.11 -10.49 2.73
CA ASP A 69 12.52 -10.30 2.35
C ASP A 69 12.89 -10.86 0.94
N LEU A 70 11.97 -11.53 0.23
CA LEU A 70 12.28 -12.12 -1.08
C LEU A 70 11.78 -11.28 -2.26
N PRO A 71 12.57 -11.14 -3.34
CA PRO A 71 12.07 -10.58 -4.60
C PRO A 71 11.01 -11.49 -5.23
N ARG A 72 10.00 -10.87 -5.83
CA ARG A 72 8.77 -11.51 -6.31
C ARG A 72 8.90 -12.09 -7.72
N GLY A 73 8.20 -13.20 -7.99
CA GLY A 73 7.88 -13.64 -9.36
C GLY A 73 6.77 -12.79 -10.02
N PRO A 74 6.50 -12.93 -11.33
CA PRO A 74 5.84 -11.90 -12.15
C PRO A 74 4.35 -11.60 -11.89
N ALA A 75 3.68 -12.27 -10.95
CA ALA A 75 2.24 -12.10 -10.74
C ALA A 75 1.77 -12.35 -9.30
N LEU A 76 0.48 -12.04 -9.06
CA LEU A 76 -0.45 -12.44 -7.99
C LEU A 76 -0.75 -13.95 -7.83
N PRO A 77 -0.11 -14.81 -6.97
CA PRO A 77 -0.76 -16.03 -6.50
C PRO A 77 -2.05 -15.67 -5.75
N PRO A 78 -3.23 -16.09 -6.24
CA PRO A 78 -4.50 -15.65 -5.65
C PRO A 78 -4.72 -16.17 -4.22
N SER A 79 -4.10 -17.29 -3.85
CA SER A 79 -4.28 -17.99 -2.57
C SER A 79 -3.41 -17.50 -1.41
N GLN A 80 -2.53 -16.52 -1.64
CA GLN A 80 -1.58 -16.06 -0.64
C GLN A 80 -2.12 -14.92 0.25
N LYS A 81 -1.58 -14.80 1.48
CA LYS A 81 -1.89 -13.68 2.38
C LYS A 81 -0.95 -12.49 2.09
N TYR A 82 -1.51 -11.29 2.00
CA TYR A 82 -0.80 -10.06 1.65
C TYR A 82 -1.02 -8.96 2.69
N VAL A 83 -0.07 -8.03 2.74
CA VAL A 83 -0.25 -6.72 3.37
C VAL A 83 -0.35 -5.69 2.26
N GLU A 84 -1.45 -4.96 2.25
CA GLU A 84 -1.70 -3.82 1.39
C GLU A 84 -1.51 -2.54 2.22
N LEU A 85 -0.74 -1.60 1.70
CA LEU A 85 -0.46 -0.30 2.31
C LEU A 85 -0.90 0.81 1.36
N GLU A 86 -1.64 1.79 1.86
CA GLU A 86 -2.05 2.97 1.08
C GLU A 86 -1.69 4.27 1.81
N LEU A 87 -1.32 5.28 1.03
CA LEU A 87 -1.12 6.66 1.40
C LEU A 87 -2.07 7.49 0.53
N THR A 88 -3.07 8.14 1.13
CA THR A 88 -4.00 9.03 0.44
C THR A 88 -3.73 10.46 0.91
N THR A 89 -3.50 11.40 0.00
CA THR A 89 -3.26 12.81 0.34
C THR A 89 -4.33 13.70 -0.28
N ASP A 90 -5.26 14.21 0.52
CA ASP A 90 -6.30 15.12 0.01
C ASP A 90 -5.69 16.44 -0.47
N ARG A 91 -6.19 16.94 -1.61
CA ARG A 91 -5.80 18.21 -2.26
C ARG A 91 -4.30 18.41 -2.55
N ALA A 92 -3.45 17.40 -2.36
CA ALA A 92 -2.03 17.51 -2.68
C ALA A 92 -1.84 17.74 -4.18
N PRO A 93 -1.03 18.73 -4.59
CA PRO A 93 -0.87 19.08 -5.99
C PRO A 93 -0.13 17.97 -6.75
N ASP A 94 -0.66 17.53 -7.88
CA ASP A 94 -0.03 16.48 -8.70
C ASP A 94 1.18 17.02 -9.47
N THR A 95 2.33 16.98 -8.81
CA THR A 95 3.61 17.44 -9.37
C THR A 95 4.65 16.32 -9.33
N PRO A 96 5.71 16.38 -10.18
CA PRO A 96 6.83 15.43 -10.10
C PRO A 96 7.44 15.35 -8.70
N ARG A 97 7.52 16.48 -7.98
CA ARG A 97 8.05 16.51 -6.61
C ARG A 97 7.11 15.84 -5.61
N THR A 98 5.80 16.03 -5.72
CA THR A 98 4.81 15.34 -4.88
C THR A 98 4.90 13.82 -5.08
N ARG A 99 4.99 13.38 -6.33
CA ARG A 99 5.15 11.95 -6.69
C ARG A 99 6.44 11.34 -6.15
N GLU A 100 7.55 12.09 -6.20
CA GLU A 100 8.84 11.69 -5.62
C GLU A 100 8.73 11.52 -4.09
N VAL A 101 8.14 12.49 -3.39
CA VAL A 101 7.91 12.44 -1.94
C VAL A 101 7.02 11.27 -1.56
N LEU A 102 5.88 11.09 -2.24
CA LEU A 102 4.98 9.95 -2.06
C LEU A 102 5.68 8.61 -2.29
N THR A 103 6.51 8.50 -3.33
CA THR A 103 7.33 7.29 -3.59
C THR A 103 8.31 7.02 -2.44
N GLY A 104 8.96 8.07 -1.90
CA GLY A 104 9.88 7.97 -0.77
C GLY A 104 9.17 7.52 0.52
N LEU A 105 8.02 8.12 0.83
CA LEU A 105 7.18 7.75 1.98
C LEU A 105 6.67 6.31 1.86
N LEU A 106 6.19 5.90 0.68
CA LEU A 106 5.71 4.54 0.42
C LEU A 106 6.82 3.50 0.65
N LYS A 107 8.05 3.77 0.18
CA LYS A 107 9.22 2.92 0.43
C LYS A 107 9.55 2.82 1.91
N GLN A 108 9.56 3.93 2.64
CA GLN A 108 9.81 3.93 4.10
C GLN A 108 8.71 3.16 4.85
N TYR A 109 7.45 3.34 4.45
CA TYR A 109 6.31 2.67 5.07
C TYR A 109 6.36 1.15 4.84
N VAL A 110 6.72 0.68 3.64
CA VAL A 110 6.97 -0.74 3.36
C VAL A 110 8.08 -1.29 4.25
N GLN A 111 9.22 -0.60 4.35
CA GLN A 111 10.35 -1.06 5.18
C GLN A 111 9.95 -1.18 6.66
N PHE A 112 9.25 -0.18 7.18
CA PHE A 112 8.69 -0.22 8.53
C PHE A 112 7.69 -1.38 8.71
N ALA A 113 6.73 -1.53 7.80
CA ALA A 113 5.73 -2.59 7.86
C ALA A 113 6.37 -3.99 7.80
N LYS A 114 7.31 -4.22 6.87
CA LYS A 114 8.09 -5.47 6.77
C LYS A 114 8.87 -5.77 8.05
N GLN A 115 9.44 -4.76 8.71
CA GLN A 115 10.18 -4.93 9.98
C GLN A 115 9.26 -5.19 11.19
N LYS A 116 8.06 -4.60 11.23
CA LYS A 116 7.19 -4.62 12.43
C LYS A 116 6.06 -5.65 12.38
N LEU A 117 5.54 -5.96 11.20
CA LEU A 117 4.43 -6.89 11.04
C LEU A 117 4.94 -8.33 11.13
N LYS A 118 4.71 -8.95 12.30
CA LYS A 118 4.87 -10.40 12.48
C LYS A 118 3.70 -11.11 11.80
N CYS A 119 3.85 -11.38 10.51
CA CYS A 119 2.91 -12.19 9.72
C CYS A 119 2.92 -13.65 10.17
N ALA A 120 2.29 -13.94 11.31
CA ALA A 120 2.12 -15.28 11.82
C ALA A 120 1.05 -16.05 11.03
N ASN A 121 1.31 -17.35 10.82
CA ASN A 121 0.36 -18.31 10.28
C ASN A 121 -0.58 -18.83 11.38
N THR A 122 -1.38 -17.88 11.88
CA THR A 122 -2.70 -18.13 12.46
C THR A 122 -3.75 -17.92 11.37
#